data_AF-A0A9Q0RRK7-F1
#
_entry.id   AF-A0A9Q0RRK7-F1
#
_cell.length_a   1.000
_cell.length_b   1.000
_cell.length_c   1.000
_cell.angle_alpha   90.00
_cell.angle_beta   90.00
_cell.angle_gamma   90.00
#
_symmetry.space_group_name_H-M   'P 1'
#
loop_
_entity.id
_entity.type
_entity.pdbx_description
1 polymer ?
#
loop_
_entity_poly.entity_id
_entity_poly.type
_entity_poly.pdbx_seq_one_letter_code
_entity_poly.pdbx_strand_id
1 'polypeptide(L)'
;MSDSADQLVNEWDDVVCLPIIDISNREYREESTTAKELNFVTSKQLLHYIDNVDITQQLPKINVESNRTRMQRFIRIFSFCFGLSLPSNRRNERDRIFAIATQPYDNRDRFHAHCLYTVYSKLTGNVVNGLRRIGQHWEEIGFQGTDPTTDFRGVGMLGLFQLTFFVIESKQSKALYDLSLDSVQHFPFAIMSMNITQISLQVLREGLLNRMVRHDESMFQMLNRFYYGAFKQFHKVWVEQKKTIVDTGYVLQDLRKYIRKNIKRLMMEDGNTCRTKYEVLDKGVNHGKEDDDNFTNIGAM
;
A
#
# COMPACT_ATOMS: atom_id res chain seq x y z
N MET A 1 -16.26 43.59 -0.49
CA MET A 1 -17.06 42.57 -1.21
C MET A 1 -16.28 41.28 -1.13
N SER A 2 -16.57 40.53 -0.07
CA SER A 2 -16.10 39.17 0.17
C SER A 2 -16.79 38.18 -0.78
N ASP A 3 -16.25 36.97 -0.82
CA ASP A 3 -16.90 35.74 -1.27
C ASP A 3 -16.97 35.48 -2.78
N SER A 4 -15.85 34.99 -3.33
CA SER A 4 -15.91 34.08 -4.48
C SER A 4 -14.78 33.04 -4.52
N ALA A 5 -14.05 32.80 -3.42
CA ALA A 5 -12.94 31.85 -3.37
C ALA A 5 -13.30 30.48 -2.76
N ASP A 6 -14.48 30.33 -2.14
CA ASP A 6 -14.81 29.20 -1.24
C ASP A 6 -15.74 28.13 -1.81
N GLN A 7 -15.78 27.91 -3.14
CA GLN A 7 -16.56 26.81 -3.72
C GLN A 7 -15.77 25.94 -4.71
N LEU A 8 -14.52 25.62 -4.35
CA LEU A 8 -13.81 24.48 -4.95
C LEU A 8 -13.99 23.26 -4.04
N VAL A 9 -15.15 22.61 -4.16
CA VAL A 9 -15.37 21.26 -3.60
C VAL A 9 -14.26 20.36 -4.14
N ASN A 10 -13.40 19.88 -3.25
CA ASN A 10 -12.20 19.14 -3.59
C ASN A 10 -12.59 17.67 -3.72
N GLU A 11 -12.36 17.02 -4.87
CA GLU A 11 -12.60 15.57 -5.10
C GLU A 11 -11.95 14.63 -4.05
N TRP A 12 -11.08 15.17 -3.19
CA TRP A 12 -10.44 14.46 -2.09
C TRP A 12 -11.22 14.49 -0.77
N ASP A 13 -12.22 15.36 -0.67
CA ASP A 13 -13.19 15.37 0.42
C ASP A 13 -14.22 14.23 0.23
N ASP A 14 -14.39 13.72 -0.99
CA ASP A 14 -15.30 12.60 -1.33
C ASP A 14 -14.67 11.20 -1.16
N VAL A 15 -13.36 11.11 -0.89
CA VAL A 15 -12.70 9.82 -0.65
C VAL A 15 -12.98 9.39 0.78
N VAL A 16 -14.02 8.58 0.94
CA VAL A 16 -14.39 7.93 2.19
C VAL A 16 -13.23 7.05 2.64
N CYS A 17 -12.56 7.44 3.74
CA CYS A 17 -11.60 6.59 4.44
C CYS A 17 -12.29 5.31 4.89
N LEU A 18 -11.54 4.22 4.97
CA LEU A 18 -12.03 3.04 5.67
C LEU A 18 -12.34 3.44 7.13
N PRO A 19 -13.55 3.16 7.64
CA PRO A 19 -13.91 3.49 9.00
C PRO A 19 -12.90 2.84 9.94
N ILE A 20 -12.57 3.48 11.06
CA ILE A 20 -11.75 2.86 12.11
C ILE A 20 -12.70 2.43 13.22
N ILE A 21 -12.55 1.17 13.64
CA ILE A 21 -13.29 0.61 14.78
C ILE A 21 -12.27 0.50 15.92
N ASP A 22 -12.59 1.12 17.05
CA ASP A 22 -11.80 1.03 18.27
C ASP A 22 -12.02 -0.34 18.94
N ILE A 23 -10.94 -1.09 19.15
CA ILE A 23 -10.93 -2.47 19.65
C ILE A 23 -10.25 -2.58 21.03
N SER A 24 -10.03 -1.47 21.72
CA SER A 24 -9.21 -1.34 22.94
C SER A 24 -9.61 -2.17 24.18
N ASN A 25 -10.63 -3.04 24.12
CA ASN A 25 -11.15 -3.81 25.26
C ASN A 25 -11.15 -5.33 25.05
N ARG A 26 -10.01 -5.94 24.69
CA ARG A 26 -9.89 -7.42 24.66
C ARG A 26 -8.60 -7.89 25.32
N GLU A 27 -8.73 -8.69 26.38
CA GLU A 27 -7.62 -9.41 27.01
C GLU A 27 -7.22 -10.60 26.13
N TYR A 28 -5.92 -10.67 25.78
CA TYR A 28 -5.35 -11.72 24.92
C TYR A 28 -4.48 -12.69 25.73
N ARG A 29 -4.51 -13.97 25.32
CA ARG A 29 -3.70 -15.05 25.89
C ARG A 29 -2.81 -15.65 24.80
N GLU A 30 -1.50 -15.57 24.99
CA GLU A 30 -0.49 -16.09 24.06
C GLU A 30 -0.29 -17.60 24.22
N GLU A 31 -0.23 -18.31 23.08
CA GLU A 31 0.35 -19.67 23.01
C GLU A 31 1.41 -19.72 21.92
N SER A 32 2.63 -20.10 22.31
CA SER A 32 3.82 -20.18 21.46
C SER A 32 4.09 -21.63 21.04
N THR A 33 4.49 -21.84 19.78
CA THR A 33 5.07 -23.11 19.30
C THR A 33 6.13 -22.90 18.22
N THR A 34 7.10 -23.81 18.19
CA THR A 34 8.44 -23.71 17.60
C THR A 34 8.52 -23.73 16.07
N ALA A 35 9.40 -22.87 15.54
CA ALA A 35 9.64 -22.61 14.13
C ALA A 35 10.30 -23.80 13.38
N LYS A 36 9.63 -24.29 12.34
CA LYS A 36 10.26 -24.93 11.18
C LYS A 36 10.15 -23.96 10.02
N GLU A 37 11.19 -23.88 9.20
CA GLU A 37 11.42 -22.90 8.11
C GLU A 37 10.14 -22.31 7.50
N LEU A 38 9.76 -21.11 7.96
CA LEU A 38 8.66 -20.37 7.38
C LEU A 38 9.15 -19.71 6.09
N ASN A 39 8.60 -20.12 4.95
CA ASN A 39 8.86 -19.49 3.65
C ASN A 39 8.14 -18.14 3.56
N PHE A 40 8.75 -17.10 4.12
CA PHE A 40 8.27 -15.72 3.96
C PHE A 40 8.31 -15.27 2.50
N VAL A 41 7.31 -14.50 2.08
CA VAL A 41 7.34 -13.85 0.78
C VAL A 41 8.51 -12.87 0.73
N THR A 42 9.33 -12.97 -0.31
CA THR A 42 10.39 -11.99 -0.61
C THR A 42 9.85 -10.89 -1.53
N SER A 43 10.51 -9.74 -1.55
CA SER A 43 10.16 -8.66 -2.48
C SER A 43 10.27 -9.11 -3.95
N LYS A 44 11.26 -9.94 -4.30
CA LYS A 44 11.41 -10.51 -5.64
C LYS A 44 10.21 -11.39 -6.02
N GLN A 45 9.77 -12.27 -5.13
CA GLN A 45 8.59 -13.11 -5.36
C GLN A 45 7.32 -12.28 -5.50
N LEU A 46 7.15 -11.24 -4.67
CA LEU A 46 6.00 -10.34 -4.74
C LEU A 46 5.94 -9.57 -6.05
N LEU A 47 7.06 -8.99 -6.49
CA LEU A 47 7.14 -8.29 -7.77
C LEU A 47 6.87 -9.24 -8.95
N HIS A 48 7.46 -10.44 -8.92
CA HIS A 48 7.20 -11.47 -9.93
C HIS A 48 5.72 -11.87 -9.99
N TYR A 49 5.08 -12.08 -8.85
CA TYR A 49 3.65 -12.39 -8.79
C TYR A 49 2.81 -11.25 -9.39
N ILE A 50 3.09 -10.00 -9.02
CA ILE A 50 2.37 -8.81 -9.54
C ILE A 50 2.46 -8.73 -11.07
N ASP A 51 3.63 -9.01 -11.64
CA ASP A 51 3.86 -8.95 -13.08
C ASP A 51 3.13 -10.06 -13.85
N ASN A 52 2.88 -11.22 -13.21
CA ASN A 52 2.39 -12.43 -13.87
C ASN A 52 0.96 -12.83 -13.50
N VAL A 53 0.38 -12.28 -12.43
CA VAL A 53 -1.01 -12.59 -12.03
C VAL A 53 -1.98 -12.26 -13.18
N ASP A 54 -2.95 -13.14 -13.42
CA ASP A 54 -3.98 -12.91 -14.42
C ASP A 54 -4.91 -11.79 -13.96
N ILE A 55 -4.99 -10.75 -14.79
CA ILE A 55 -5.81 -9.55 -14.57
C ILE A 55 -6.92 -9.41 -15.61
N THR A 56 -7.08 -10.39 -16.50
CA THR A 56 -7.96 -10.30 -17.67
C THR A 56 -9.40 -10.01 -17.27
N GLN A 57 -9.87 -10.63 -16.18
CA GLN A 57 -11.24 -10.43 -15.66
C GLN A 57 -11.44 -9.07 -14.97
N GLN A 58 -10.35 -8.41 -14.58
CA GLN A 58 -10.34 -7.16 -13.82
C GLN A 58 -10.16 -5.96 -14.74
N LEU A 59 -9.47 -6.10 -15.87
CA LEU A 59 -9.22 -5.02 -16.83
C LEU A 59 -10.49 -4.27 -17.28
N PRO A 60 -11.64 -4.91 -17.55
CA PRO A 60 -12.86 -4.17 -17.89
C PRO A 60 -13.46 -3.35 -16.74
N LYS A 61 -13.09 -3.64 -15.49
CA LYS A 61 -13.63 -3.05 -14.26
C LYS A 61 -12.82 -1.86 -13.76
N ILE A 62 -11.63 -1.62 -14.32
CA ILE A 62 -10.74 -0.58 -13.81
C ILE A 62 -11.32 0.80 -14.06
N ASN A 63 -11.22 1.67 -13.06
CA ASN A 63 -11.50 3.09 -13.21
C ASN A 63 -10.21 3.92 -13.17
N VAL A 64 -9.73 4.26 -14.37
CA VAL A 64 -8.50 5.04 -14.60
C VAL A 64 -8.77 6.55 -14.58
N GLU A 65 -10.00 7.00 -14.80
CA GLU A 65 -10.34 8.42 -14.80
C GLU A 65 -10.76 8.88 -13.40
N SER A 66 -10.21 10.01 -12.90
CA SER A 66 -10.86 10.67 -11.75
C SER A 66 -12.16 11.33 -12.23
N ASN A 67 -13.17 11.38 -11.37
CA ASN A 67 -14.47 12.01 -11.65
C ASN A 67 -14.32 13.54 -11.77
N ARG A 68 -13.62 13.99 -12.81
CA ARG A 68 -13.34 15.41 -13.04
C ARG A 68 -14.52 16.07 -13.70
N THR A 69 -14.88 17.22 -13.16
CA THR A 69 -15.79 18.16 -13.80
C THR A 69 -15.26 18.59 -15.18
N ARG A 70 -16.18 18.95 -16.07
CA ARG A 70 -15.86 19.41 -17.44
C ARG A 70 -14.83 20.55 -17.44
N MET A 71 -14.91 21.44 -16.44
CA MET A 71 -14.00 22.58 -16.25
C MET A 71 -12.56 22.15 -15.94
N GLN A 72 -12.34 21.15 -15.08
CA GLN A 72 -10.98 20.64 -14.79
C GLN A 72 -10.35 19.93 -16.00
N ARG A 73 -11.17 19.32 -16.87
CA ARG A 73 -10.70 18.77 -18.16
C ARG A 73 -10.20 19.89 -19.07
N PHE A 74 -10.92 21.02 -19.15
CA PHE A 74 -10.50 22.20 -19.91
C PHE A 74 -9.24 22.86 -19.35
N ILE A 75 -9.10 22.98 -18.03
CA ILE A 75 -7.89 23.55 -17.41
C ILE A 75 -6.64 22.71 -17.74
N ARG A 76 -6.77 21.39 -17.92
CA ARG A 76 -5.63 20.53 -18.30
C ARG A 76 -5.19 20.72 -19.75
N ILE A 77 -6.11 21.07 -20.64
CA ILE A 77 -5.79 21.38 -22.05
C ILE A 77 -4.96 22.67 -22.13
N PHE A 78 -5.23 23.65 -21.26
CA PHE A 78 -4.52 24.92 -21.22
C PHE A 78 -3.31 24.94 -20.26
N SER A 79 -3.30 24.10 -19.23
CA SER A 79 -2.18 23.93 -18.31
C SER A 79 -1.20 22.89 -18.86
N PHE A 80 -0.17 23.37 -19.57
CA PHE A 80 1.00 22.59 -20.01
C PHE A 80 1.77 21.91 -18.83
N CYS A 81 1.33 22.08 -17.59
CA CYS A 81 2.04 21.66 -16.39
C CYS A 81 1.48 20.43 -15.65
N PHE A 82 0.38 19.78 -16.04
CA PHE A 82 -0.12 18.59 -15.31
C PHE A 82 -0.31 17.32 -16.17
N GLY A 83 0.72 16.48 -16.18
CA GLY A 83 0.67 15.07 -16.61
C GLY A 83 1.04 14.86 -18.07
N LEU A 84 2.34 14.62 -18.33
CA LEU A 84 2.74 14.01 -19.60
C LEU A 84 2.01 12.67 -19.75
N SER A 85 1.58 12.37 -20.97
CA SER A 85 1.03 11.07 -21.31
C SER A 85 2.11 10.00 -21.03
N LEU A 86 1.78 9.02 -20.18
CA LEU A 86 2.68 7.89 -19.93
C LEU A 86 2.88 7.13 -21.24
N PRO A 87 4.09 6.66 -21.58
CA PRO A 87 4.29 5.77 -22.72
C PRO A 87 3.51 4.46 -22.52
N SER A 88 3.24 3.73 -23.61
CA SER A 88 2.32 2.58 -23.61
C SER A 88 2.67 1.52 -22.57
N ASN A 89 3.95 1.18 -22.41
CA ASN A 89 4.41 0.23 -21.39
C ASN A 89 4.04 0.67 -19.97
N ARG A 90 4.24 1.95 -19.64
CA ARG A 90 3.91 2.52 -18.33
C ARG A 90 2.41 2.62 -18.09
N ARG A 91 1.62 2.80 -19.14
CA ARG A 91 0.15 2.72 -19.06
C ARG A 91 -0.30 1.31 -18.72
N ASN A 92 0.28 0.29 -19.36
CA ASN A 92 -0.03 -1.11 -19.06
C ASN A 92 0.31 -1.47 -17.61
N GLU A 93 1.48 -1.06 -17.11
CA GLU A 93 1.86 -1.25 -15.70
C GLU A 93 0.88 -0.55 -14.74
N ARG A 94 0.46 0.69 -15.06
CA ARG A 94 -0.55 1.43 -14.28
C ARG A 94 -1.89 0.69 -14.28
N ASP A 95 -2.34 0.23 -15.43
CA ASP A 95 -3.65 -0.42 -15.57
C ASP A 95 -3.66 -1.78 -14.86
N ARG A 96 -2.52 -2.49 -14.85
CA ARG A 96 -2.30 -3.68 -14.00
C ARG A 96 -2.42 -3.36 -12.52
N ILE A 97 -1.85 -2.25 -12.03
CA ILE A 97 -2.03 -1.82 -10.63
C ILE A 97 -3.50 -1.57 -10.31
N PHE A 98 -4.24 -0.88 -11.19
CA PHE A 98 -5.68 -0.68 -10.98
C PHE A 98 -6.45 -1.99 -11.02
N ALA A 99 -6.10 -2.92 -11.92
CA ALA A 99 -6.74 -4.22 -12.01
C ALA A 99 -6.54 -5.04 -10.73
N ILE A 100 -5.31 -5.10 -10.21
CA ILE A 100 -4.98 -5.74 -8.92
C ILE A 100 -5.76 -5.09 -7.77
N ALA A 101 -5.96 -3.76 -7.79
CA ALA A 101 -6.75 -3.07 -6.79
C ALA A 101 -8.26 -3.40 -6.85
N THR A 102 -8.75 -3.97 -7.96
CA THR A 102 -10.12 -4.51 -8.06
C THR A 102 -10.21 -6.01 -7.76
N GLN A 103 -9.07 -6.69 -7.66
CA GLN A 103 -9.03 -8.12 -7.39
C GLN A 103 -9.39 -8.39 -5.93
N PRO A 104 -10.37 -9.28 -5.65
CA PRO A 104 -10.65 -9.71 -4.29
C PRO A 104 -9.60 -10.70 -3.81
N TYR A 105 -9.52 -10.89 -2.50
CA TYR A 105 -8.75 -11.99 -1.93
C TYR A 105 -9.32 -13.33 -2.36
N ASP A 106 -8.46 -14.17 -2.93
CA ASP A 106 -8.77 -15.56 -3.27
C ASP A 106 -8.13 -16.51 -2.27
N ASN A 107 -8.95 -17.34 -1.60
CA ASN A 107 -8.50 -18.39 -0.68
C ASN A 107 -7.81 -19.57 -1.40
N ARG A 108 -8.01 -19.71 -2.72
CA ARG A 108 -7.35 -20.74 -3.54
C ARG A 108 -5.94 -20.32 -3.92
N ASP A 109 -5.67 -19.02 -3.95
CA ASP A 109 -4.33 -18.50 -4.19
C ASP A 109 -3.51 -18.51 -2.90
N ARG A 110 -2.57 -19.46 -2.81
CA ARG A 110 -1.69 -19.59 -1.65
C ARG A 110 -0.78 -18.38 -1.47
N PHE A 111 -0.46 -17.64 -2.53
CA PHE A 111 0.38 -16.46 -2.45
C PHE A 111 -0.28 -15.36 -1.62
N HIS A 112 -1.59 -15.18 -1.77
CA HIS A 112 -2.36 -14.24 -0.94
C HIS A 112 -2.27 -14.57 0.56
N ALA A 113 -2.40 -15.86 0.91
CA ALA A 113 -2.24 -16.32 2.29
C ALA A 113 -0.81 -16.10 2.81
N HIS A 114 0.20 -16.41 2.01
CA HIS A 114 1.60 -16.17 2.38
C HIS A 114 1.92 -14.69 2.58
N CYS A 115 1.31 -13.78 1.80
CA CYS A 115 1.43 -12.34 2.03
C CYS A 115 0.91 -11.93 3.41
N LEU A 116 -0.29 -12.40 3.79
CA LEU A 116 -0.87 -12.15 5.12
C LEU A 116 0.02 -12.70 6.24
N TYR A 117 0.48 -13.94 6.11
CA TYR A 117 1.39 -14.56 7.09
C TYR A 117 2.70 -13.81 7.22
N THR A 118 3.27 -13.37 6.09
CA THR A 118 4.49 -12.57 6.07
C THR A 118 4.27 -11.24 6.80
N VAL A 119 3.13 -10.58 6.59
CA VAL A 119 2.78 -9.33 7.31
C VAL A 119 2.73 -9.56 8.81
N TYR A 120 1.94 -10.53 9.26
CA TYR A 120 1.79 -10.82 10.68
C TYR A 120 3.15 -11.11 11.35
N SER A 121 3.93 -12.04 10.78
CA SER A 121 5.20 -12.46 11.38
C SER A 121 6.27 -11.36 11.34
N LYS A 122 6.31 -10.53 10.30
CA LYS A 122 7.30 -9.43 10.23
C LYS A 122 7.00 -8.31 11.23
N LEU A 123 5.73 -8.05 11.55
CA LEU A 123 5.33 -7.02 12.50
C LEU A 123 5.48 -7.49 13.96
N THR A 124 4.96 -8.67 14.25
CA THR A 124 4.89 -9.21 15.62
C THR A 124 6.20 -9.88 16.05
N GLY A 125 6.99 -10.37 15.10
CA GLY A 125 8.09 -11.30 15.38
C GLY A 125 7.62 -12.73 15.67
N ASN A 126 6.30 -12.97 15.71
CA ASN A 126 5.71 -14.27 16.00
C ASN A 126 5.61 -15.10 14.72
N VAL A 127 6.31 -16.24 14.73
CA VAL A 127 6.32 -17.21 13.65
C VAL A 127 5.42 -18.37 14.08
N VAL A 128 4.12 -18.24 13.80
CA VAL A 128 3.12 -19.24 14.21
C VAL A 128 2.95 -20.27 13.09
N ASN A 129 3.37 -21.51 13.35
CA ASN A 129 3.06 -22.63 12.46
C ASN A 129 1.54 -22.80 12.40
N GLY A 130 0.96 -22.69 11.20
CA GLY A 130 -0.48 -22.83 11.02
C GLY A 130 -1.30 -21.65 11.53
N LEU A 131 -0.79 -20.42 11.40
CA LEU A 131 -1.59 -19.21 11.59
C LEU A 131 -2.91 -19.36 10.82
N ARG A 132 -4.02 -19.29 11.56
CA ARG A 132 -5.34 -19.53 10.95
C ARG A 132 -5.65 -18.37 10.00
N ARG A 133 -6.21 -18.66 8.83
CA ARG A 133 -6.67 -17.60 7.91
C ARG A 133 -7.68 -16.66 8.60
N ILE A 134 -8.53 -17.17 9.48
CA ILE A 134 -9.49 -16.40 10.29
C ILE A 134 -9.11 -16.52 11.76
N GLY A 135 -9.01 -15.39 12.46
CA GLY A 135 -8.78 -15.36 13.90
C GLY A 135 -8.48 -13.96 14.44
N GLN A 136 -8.54 -13.81 15.76
CA GLN A 136 -8.37 -12.52 16.45
C GLN A 136 -6.98 -11.91 16.28
N HIS A 137 -5.96 -12.70 15.96
CA HIS A 137 -4.59 -12.23 15.69
C HIS A 137 -4.50 -11.18 14.57
N TRP A 138 -5.50 -11.08 13.68
CA TRP A 138 -5.56 -10.00 12.70
C TRP A 138 -5.92 -8.65 13.32
N GLU A 139 -6.74 -8.64 14.36
CA GLU A 139 -7.08 -7.44 15.14
C GLU A 139 -5.82 -6.90 15.86
N GLU A 140 -4.93 -7.78 16.31
CA GLU A 140 -3.66 -7.41 16.97
C GLU A 140 -2.75 -6.54 16.09
N ILE A 141 -2.75 -6.79 14.77
CA ILE A 141 -1.99 -5.98 13.81
C ILE A 141 -2.81 -4.84 13.19
N GLY A 142 -4.01 -4.60 13.72
CA GLY A 142 -4.86 -3.48 13.39
C GLY A 142 -5.73 -3.68 12.16
N PHE A 143 -6.22 -4.90 11.88
CA PHE A 143 -7.41 -5.12 11.03
C PHE A 143 -8.70 -4.94 11.85
N GLN A 144 -9.85 -4.70 11.21
CA GLN A 144 -11.11 -4.39 11.90
C GLN A 144 -11.84 -5.62 12.47
N GLY A 145 -11.34 -6.82 12.19
CA GLY A 145 -11.94 -8.06 12.67
C GLY A 145 -11.07 -9.26 12.37
N THR A 146 -11.63 -10.45 12.60
CA THR A 146 -10.91 -11.72 12.48
C THR A 146 -10.61 -12.14 11.03
N ASP A 147 -11.07 -11.37 10.05
CA ASP A 147 -10.89 -11.64 8.62
C ASP A 147 -10.39 -10.37 7.92
N PRO A 148 -9.10 -10.29 7.54
CA PRO A 148 -8.51 -9.13 6.85
C PRO A 148 -9.20 -8.75 5.55
N THR A 149 -9.88 -9.70 4.90
CA THR A 149 -10.45 -9.47 3.57
C THR A 149 -11.62 -8.50 3.58
N THR A 150 -12.26 -8.29 4.73
CA THR A 150 -13.29 -7.26 4.88
C THR A 150 -12.73 -5.85 4.76
N ASP A 151 -11.42 -5.68 4.96
CA ASP A 151 -10.75 -4.39 5.03
C ASP A 151 -10.08 -4.01 3.69
N PHE A 152 -9.99 -4.94 2.76
CA PHE A 152 -9.50 -4.69 1.40
C PHE A 152 -10.51 -3.99 0.50
N ARG A 153 -11.65 -3.54 1.04
CA ARG A 153 -12.65 -2.77 0.29
C ARG A 153 -12.01 -1.50 -0.30
N GLY A 154 -12.19 -1.28 -1.60
CA GLY A 154 -11.67 -0.10 -2.31
C GLY A 154 -10.19 -0.13 -2.68
N VAL A 155 -9.39 -1.05 -2.10
CA VAL A 155 -7.95 -1.21 -2.41
C VAL A 155 -7.59 -2.60 -2.94
N GLY A 156 -8.46 -3.60 -2.76
CA GLY A 156 -8.28 -4.97 -3.23
C GLY A 156 -6.95 -5.58 -2.79
N MET A 157 -6.41 -6.45 -3.64
CA MET A 157 -5.11 -7.09 -3.38
C MET A 157 -3.93 -6.12 -3.37
N LEU A 158 -4.07 -4.92 -3.96
CA LEU A 158 -3.01 -3.91 -3.91
C LEU A 158 -2.70 -3.50 -2.47
N GLY A 159 -3.72 -3.36 -1.62
CA GLY A 159 -3.54 -3.01 -0.20
C GLY A 159 -2.67 -4.03 0.52
N LEU A 160 -2.97 -5.32 0.35
CA LEU A 160 -2.14 -6.38 0.91
C LEU A 160 -0.72 -6.36 0.33
N PHE A 161 -0.56 -6.22 -0.98
CA PHE A 161 0.77 -6.24 -1.61
C PHE A 161 1.64 -5.06 -1.21
N GLN A 162 1.10 -3.85 -1.11
CA GLN A 162 1.86 -2.70 -0.62
C GLN A 162 2.24 -2.87 0.86
N LEU A 163 1.33 -3.39 1.69
CA LEU A 163 1.62 -3.69 3.09
C LEU A 163 2.71 -4.76 3.24
N THR A 164 2.61 -5.86 2.49
CA THR A 164 3.63 -6.93 2.44
C THR A 164 4.98 -6.36 2.00
N PHE A 165 5.01 -5.57 0.92
CA PHE A 165 6.23 -4.94 0.45
C PHE A 165 6.85 -4.02 1.52
N PHE A 166 6.01 -3.25 2.22
CA PHE A 166 6.42 -2.33 3.28
C PHE A 166 7.11 -3.02 4.46
N VAL A 167 6.52 -4.11 4.96
CA VAL A 167 7.09 -4.83 6.11
C VAL A 167 8.35 -5.63 5.76
N ILE A 168 8.53 -6.01 4.49
CA ILE A 168 9.73 -6.71 4.02
C ILE A 168 10.89 -5.73 3.82
N GLU A 169 10.60 -4.57 3.25
CA GLU A 169 11.64 -3.68 2.72
C GLU A 169 11.93 -2.45 3.59
N SER A 170 10.96 -1.98 4.37
CA SER A 170 11.14 -0.78 5.19
C SER A 170 11.49 -1.13 6.63
N LYS A 171 12.66 -0.65 7.08
CA LYS A 171 13.03 -0.67 8.51
C LYS A 171 12.09 0.20 9.37
N GLN A 172 11.40 1.16 8.77
CA GLN A 172 10.46 2.04 9.47
C GLN A 172 9.13 1.34 9.79
N SER A 173 8.80 0.26 9.08
CA SER A 173 7.53 -0.46 9.29
C SER A 173 7.39 -0.95 10.72
N LYS A 174 8.47 -1.51 11.31
CA LYS A 174 8.48 -1.98 12.70
C LYS A 174 8.29 -0.82 13.70
N ALA A 175 9.01 0.28 13.53
CA ALA A 175 8.87 1.45 14.41
C ALA A 175 7.46 2.06 14.36
N LEU A 176 6.87 2.15 13.17
CA LEU A 176 5.49 2.59 12.98
C LEU A 176 4.49 1.62 13.63
N TYR A 177 4.73 0.31 13.54
CA TYR A 177 3.91 -0.69 14.20
C TYR A 177 4.04 -0.61 15.72
N ASP A 178 5.23 -0.44 16.26
CA ASP A 178 5.44 -0.27 17.70
C ASP A 178 4.70 0.98 18.22
N LEU A 179 4.74 2.10 17.47
CA LEU A 179 3.94 3.29 17.77
C LEU A 179 2.43 3.01 17.71
N SER A 180 1.99 2.17 16.79
CA SER A 180 0.57 1.82 16.65
C SER A 180 0.01 1.08 17.87
N LEU A 181 0.89 0.51 18.70
CA LEU A 181 0.57 -0.16 19.96
C LEU A 181 0.77 0.75 21.20
N ASP A 182 1.15 2.02 21.01
CA ASP A 182 1.38 2.97 22.09
C ASP A 182 0.11 3.19 22.93
N SER A 183 0.25 3.27 24.26
CA SER A 183 -0.91 3.36 25.16
C SER A 183 -1.78 4.60 24.95
N VAL A 184 -1.22 5.67 24.38
CA VAL A 184 -1.93 6.94 24.14
C VAL A 184 -2.17 7.17 22.65
N GLN A 185 -1.14 6.93 21.84
CA GLN A 185 -1.11 7.24 20.42
C GLN A 185 -1.41 6.04 19.53
N HIS A 186 -1.97 4.94 20.06
CA HIS A 186 -2.33 3.77 19.27
C HIS A 186 -3.23 4.12 18.07
N PHE A 187 -3.11 3.31 17.03
CA PHE A 187 -3.97 3.35 15.86
C PHE A 187 -3.96 1.99 15.17
N PRO A 188 -5.00 1.62 14.40
CA PRO A 188 -5.01 0.35 13.69
C PRO A 188 -4.01 0.39 12.51
N PHE A 189 -2.83 -0.22 12.69
CA PHE A 189 -1.74 -0.17 11.71
C PHE A 189 -2.16 -0.66 10.31
N ALA A 190 -2.79 -1.83 10.22
CA ALA A 190 -3.22 -2.36 8.92
C ALA A 190 -4.29 -1.48 8.25
N ILE A 191 -5.28 -0.96 9.00
CA ILE A 191 -6.27 -0.02 8.43
C ILE A 191 -5.64 1.31 8.00
N MET A 192 -4.67 1.82 8.74
CA MET A 192 -3.91 3.00 8.31
C MET A 192 -3.18 2.74 6.99
N SER A 193 -2.60 1.54 6.84
CA SER A 193 -1.99 1.09 5.59
C SER A 193 -2.98 1.05 4.43
N MET A 194 -4.16 0.46 4.61
CA MET A 194 -5.20 0.43 3.57
C MET A 194 -5.64 1.85 3.17
N ASN A 195 -5.80 2.77 4.14
CA ASN A 195 -6.12 4.17 3.86
C ASN A 195 -5.02 4.88 3.04
N ILE A 196 -3.74 4.62 3.32
CA ILE A 196 -2.63 5.18 2.54
C ILE A 196 -2.53 4.55 1.15
N THR A 197 -2.86 3.26 0.99
CA THR A 197 -3.02 2.65 -0.34
C THR A 197 -4.15 3.31 -1.13
N GLN A 198 -5.29 3.62 -0.49
CA GLN A 198 -6.39 4.32 -1.14
C GLN A 198 -5.96 5.71 -1.64
N ILE A 199 -5.17 6.45 -0.83
CA ILE A 199 -4.54 7.71 -1.26
C ILE A 199 -3.58 7.48 -2.43
N SER A 200 -2.80 6.40 -2.41
CA SER A 200 -1.86 6.05 -3.48
C SER A 200 -2.57 5.80 -4.82
N LEU A 201 -3.70 5.08 -4.79
CA LEU A 201 -4.56 4.87 -5.96
C LEU A 201 -5.13 6.18 -6.51
N GLN A 202 -5.54 7.10 -5.64
CA GLN A 202 -6.05 8.40 -6.06
C GLN A 202 -4.96 9.24 -6.75
N VAL A 203 -3.78 9.31 -6.14
CA VAL A 203 -2.63 10.04 -6.70
C VAL A 203 -2.21 9.45 -8.05
N LEU A 204 -2.24 8.12 -8.19
CA LEU A 204 -1.98 7.43 -9.45
C LEU A 204 -3.04 7.77 -10.51
N ARG A 205 -4.32 7.76 -10.14
CA ARG A 205 -5.46 8.09 -11.02
C ARG A 205 -5.39 9.52 -11.52
N GLU A 206 -4.94 10.44 -10.67
CA GLU A 206 -4.78 11.84 -11.05
C GLU A 206 -3.57 12.10 -11.97
N GLY A 207 -2.67 11.11 -12.07
CA GLY A 207 -1.44 11.20 -12.84
C GLY A 207 -0.39 12.12 -12.21
N LEU A 208 -0.51 12.40 -10.91
CA LEU A 208 0.44 13.26 -10.19
C LEU A 208 1.84 12.66 -10.17
N LEU A 209 1.93 11.33 -10.27
CA LEU A 209 3.16 10.56 -10.24
C LEU A 209 3.84 10.38 -11.61
N ASN A 210 3.17 10.71 -12.72
CA ASN A 210 3.64 10.37 -14.08
C ASN A 210 5.04 10.90 -14.41
N ARG A 211 5.44 12.04 -13.83
CA ARG A 211 6.75 12.67 -14.06
C ARG A 211 7.83 12.22 -13.06
N MET A 212 7.49 11.37 -12.10
CA MET A 212 8.39 10.99 -11.00
C MET A 212 8.87 9.54 -11.07
N VAL A 213 8.39 8.78 -12.07
CA VAL A 213 8.88 7.43 -12.39
C VAL A 213 10.31 7.53 -12.88
N ARG A 214 11.25 6.82 -12.26
CA ARG A 214 12.63 6.74 -12.74
C ARG A 214 12.74 5.80 -13.94
N HIS A 215 13.79 5.94 -14.74
CA HIS A 215 13.98 5.13 -15.94
C HIS A 215 14.03 3.63 -15.64
N ASP A 216 14.67 3.26 -14.54
CA ASP A 216 14.93 1.90 -14.04
C ASP A 216 13.87 1.37 -13.06
N GLU A 217 12.83 2.14 -12.75
CA GLU A 217 11.83 1.83 -11.72
C GLU A 217 10.51 1.43 -12.38
N SER A 218 9.81 0.39 -11.90
CA SER A 218 8.44 0.04 -12.34
C SER A 218 7.39 1.00 -11.74
N MET A 219 6.18 1.08 -12.33
CA MET A 219 5.09 1.88 -11.75
C MET A 219 4.75 1.43 -10.32
N PHE A 220 4.84 0.13 -10.03
CA PHE A 220 4.56 -0.40 -8.69
C PHE A 220 5.65 0.01 -7.69
N GLN A 221 6.92 -0.06 -8.08
CA GLN A 221 8.03 0.41 -7.23
C GLN A 221 7.94 1.91 -6.95
N MET A 222 7.60 2.71 -7.97
CA MET A 222 7.34 4.14 -7.83
C MET A 222 6.18 4.38 -6.85
N LEU A 223 5.09 3.61 -6.96
CA LEU A 223 3.94 3.72 -6.06
C LEU A 223 4.30 3.33 -4.62
N ASN A 224 5.16 2.33 -4.42
CA ASN A 224 5.66 1.96 -3.09
C ASN A 224 6.57 3.03 -2.49
N ARG A 225 7.41 3.68 -3.30
CA ARG A 225 8.19 4.83 -2.85
C ARG A 225 7.28 5.99 -2.41
N PHE A 226 6.21 6.26 -3.16
CA PHE A 226 5.19 7.21 -2.73
C PHE A 226 4.53 6.79 -1.41
N TYR A 227 4.11 5.52 -1.31
CA TYR A 227 3.46 4.96 -0.14
C TYR A 227 4.35 5.09 1.12
N TYR A 228 5.67 4.88 0.99
CA TYR A 228 6.63 5.07 2.10
C TYR A 228 6.73 6.52 2.53
N GLY A 229 6.90 7.44 1.58
CA GLY A 229 6.94 8.86 1.90
C GLY A 229 5.65 9.36 2.55
N ALA A 230 4.49 8.83 2.14
CA ALA A 230 3.20 9.13 2.75
C ALA A 230 3.13 8.61 4.20
N PHE A 231 3.58 7.38 4.46
CA PHE A 231 3.68 6.82 5.80
C PHE A 231 4.62 7.59 6.71
N LYS A 232 5.77 8.02 6.19
CA LYS A 232 6.75 8.82 6.92
C LYS A 232 6.19 10.18 7.30
N GLN A 233 5.46 10.83 6.38
CA GLN A 233 4.78 12.09 6.67
C GLN A 233 3.65 11.89 7.69
N PHE A 234 2.86 10.82 7.56
CA PHE A 234 1.86 10.43 8.54
C PHE A 234 2.50 10.27 9.93
N HIS A 235 3.53 9.43 10.03
CA HIS A 235 4.27 9.17 11.27
C HIS A 235 4.76 10.45 11.93
N LYS A 236 5.39 11.33 11.13
CA LYS A 236 5.89 12.61 11.60
C LYS A 236 4.78 13.45 12.23
N VAL A 237 3.67 13.66 11.52
CA VAL A 237 2.53 14.43 12.02
C VAL A 237 1.93 13.79 13.26
N TRP A 238 1.79 12.46 13.25
CA TRP A 238 1.21 11.70 14.35
C TRP A 238 1.98 11.93 15.65
N VAL A 239 3.30 11.72 15.61
CA VAL A 239 4.18 11.85 16.78
C VAL A 239 4.34 13.31 17.21
N GLU A 240 4.66 14.23 16.30
CA GLU A 240 4.95 15.63 16.64
C GLU A 240 3.73 16.35 17.23
N GLN A 241 2.53 15.99 16.77
CA GLN A 241 1.27 16.60 17.22
C GLN A 241 0.53 15.76 18.26
N LYS A 242 1.13 14.66 18.72
CA LYS A 242 0.55 13.75 19.74
C LYS A 242 -0.86 13.29 19.37
N LYS A 243 -1.04 12.86 18.12
CA LYS A 243 -2.33 12.43 17.59
C LYS A 243 -2.77 11.12 18.24
N THR A 244 -4.08 10.97 18.35
CA THR A 244 -4.71 9.75 18.86
C THR A 244 -5.67 9.18 17.80
N ILE A 245 -6.18 7.98 18.04
CA ILE A 245 -7.08 7.30 17.10
C ILE A 245 -8.27 8.17 16.64
N VAL A 246 -8.79 9.05 17.50
CA VAL A 246 -9.91 9.97 17.18
C VAL A 246 -9.55 11.02 16.14
N ASP A 247 -8.26 11.34 15.99
CA ASP A 247 -7.77 12.34 15.04
C ASP A 247 -7.63 11.77 13.62
N THR A 248 -7.78 10.46 13.44
CA THR A 248 -7.39 9.79 12.20
C THR A 248 -8.03 10.40 10.96
N GLY A 249 -9.32 10.71 10.99
CA GLY A 249 -10.02 11.33 9.86
C GLY A 249 -9.37 12.66 9.45
N TYR A 250 -9.06 13.53 10.42
CA TYR A 250 -8.40 14.81 10.20
C TYR A 250 -6.97 14.64 9.69
N VAL A 251 -6.20 13.72 10.30
CA VAL A 251 -4.82 13.44 9.88
C VAL A 251 -4.77 12.94 8.44
N LEU A 252 -5.67 12.04 8.04
CA LEU A 252 -5.74 11.55 6.67
C LEU A 252 -6.15 12.68 5.70
N GLN A 253 -7.09 13.55 6.08
CA GLN A 253 -7.47 14.69 5.25
C GLN A 253 -6.29 15.67 5.08
N ASP A 254 -5.55 15.96 6.14
CA ASP A 254 -4.39 16.85 6.10
C ASP A 254 -3.22 16.24 5.32
N LEU A 255 -3.01 14.92 5.45
CA LEU A 255 -2.03 14.19 4.64
C LEU A 255 -2.33 14.33 3.14
N ARG A 256 -3.59 14.16 2.74
CA ARG A 256 -4.05 14.36 1.36
C ARG A 256 -3.75 15.78 0.86
N LYS A 257 -4.07 16.81 1.66
CA LYS A 257 -3.79 18.22 1.34
C LYS A 257 -2.28 18.48 1.22
N TYR A 258 -1.48 17.90 2.13
CA TYR A 258 -0.02 18.02 2.12
C TYR A 258 0.58 17.40 0.86
N ILE A 259 0.16 16.19 0.48
CA ILE A 259 0.65 15.47 -0.69
C ILE A 259 0.50 16.32 -1.96
N ARG A 260 -0.66 16.94 -2.20
CA ARG A 260 -0.86 17.77 -3.40
C ARG A 260 0.17 18.89 -3.54
N LYS A 261 0.54 19.51 -2.42
CA LYS A 261 1.49 20.63 -2.40
C LYS A 261 2.95 20.16 -2.42
N ASN A 262 3.23 18.96 -1.90
CA ASN A 262 4.59 18.52 -1.58
C ASN A 262 4.99 17.18 -2.21
N ILE A 263 4.27 16.68 -3.23
CA ILE A 263 4.51 15.34 -3.79
C ILE A 263 5.96 15.12 -4.25
N LYS A 264 6.60 16.14 -4.84
CA LYS A 264 8.01 16.05 -5.25
C LYS A 264 8.95 15.84 -4.07
N ARG A 265 8.72 16.57 -2.96
CA ARG A 265 9.51 16.45 -1.74
C ARG A 265 9.36 15.05 -1.14
N LEU A 266 8.12 14.58 -1.05
CA LEU A 266 7.77 13.25 -0.56
C LEU A 266 8.46 12.14 -1.38
N MET A 267 8.56 12.30 -2.70
CA MET A 267 9.23 11.34 -3.59
C MET A 267 10.77 11.41 -3.56
N MET A 268 11.37 12.51 -3.11
CA MET A 268 12.83 12.69 -3.08
C MET A 268 13.47 12.24 -1.75
N GLU A 269 12.76 12.32 -0.63
CA GLU A 269 13.31 12.06 0.71
C GLU A 269 13.67 10.57 0.97
N ASP A 270 13.16 9.62 0.18
CA ASP A 270 13.42 8.17 0.35
C ASP A 270 14.23 7.53 -0.80
N GLY A 271 14.82 8.37 -1.67
CA GLY A 271 15.65 7.93 -2.78
C GLY A 271 16.88 7.09 -2.39
N ASN A 272 17.28 7.09 -1.11
CA ASN A 272 18.42 6.33 -0.62
C ASN A 272 18.03 5.01 0.07
N THR A 273 16.81 4.85 0.58
CA THR A 273 16.43 3.66 1.38
C THR A 273 15.93 2.50 0.50
N CYS A 274 15.24 2.80 -0.61
CA CYS A 274 14.90 1.77 -1.61
C CYS A 274 16.08 1.41 -2.52
N ARG A 275 16.94 2.39 -2.84
CA ARG A 275 18.02 2.23 -3.84
C ARG A 275 19.09 1.23 -3.44
N THR A 276 19.42 1.11 -2.15
CA THR A 276 20.49 0.22 -1.68
C THR A 276 20.21 -1.27 -1.89
N LYS A 277 18.95 -1.68 -2.13
CA LYS A 277 18.62 -3.09 -2.42
C LYS A 277 18.37 -3.37 -3.90
N TYR A 278 17.86 -2.41 -4.67
CA TYR A 278 17.62 -2.61 -6.10
C TYR A 278 18.92 -2.68 -6.93
N GLU A 279 19.96 -1.93 -6.56
CA GLU A 279 21.28 -2.01 -7.22
C GLU A 279 22.02 -3.33 -6.94
N VAL A 280 21.71 -4.03 -5.83
CA VAL A 280 22.30 -5.34 -5.49
C VAL A 280 21.71 -6.46 -6.35
N LEU A 281 20.45 -6.34 -6.77
CA LEU A 281 19.79 -7.32 -7.64
C LEU A 281 20.29 -7.26 -9.09
N ASP A 282 20.70 -6.07 -9.56
CA ASP A 282 21.17 -5.88 -10.95
C ASP A 282 22.64 -6.31 -11.15
N LYS A 283 23.44 -6.35 -10.07
CA LYS A 283 24.85 -6.77 -10.11
C LYS A 283 25.07 -8.25 -9.78
N GLY A 284 23.99 -9.01 -9.57
CA GLY A 284 24.01 -10.41 -9.15
C GLY A 284 23.60 -11.41 -10.24
N VAL A 285 23.86 -11.15 -11.53
CA VAL A 285 23.80 -12.21 -12.54
C VAL A 285 25.18 -12.87 -12.61
N ASN A 286 25.42 -13.79 -11.69
CA ASN A 286 26.45 -14.81 -11.85
C ASN A 286 25.72 -16.15 -11.97
N HIS A 287 25.82 -16.79 -13.12
CA HIS A 287 25.23 -18.10 -13.38
C HIS A 287 25.83 -19.13 -12.40
N GLY A 288 25.00 -19.66 -11.50
CA GLY A 288 25.44 -20.63 -10.52
C GLY A 288 24.29 -21.28 -9.77
N LYS A 289 23.84 -22.41 -10.33
CA LYS A 289 22.94 -23.47 -9.81
C LYS A 289 21.53 -23.08 -9.38
N GLU A 290 20.59 -23.52 -10.22
CA GLU A 290 19.17 -23.72 -9.94
C GLU A 290 18.99 -24.61 -8.71
N ASP A 291 18.37 -24.05 -7.67
CA ASP A 291 17.51 -24.82 -6.76
C ASP A 291 16.07 -24.52 -7.21
N ASP A 292 15.65 -25.25 -8.24
CA ASP A 292 14.24 -25.41 -8.59
C ASP A 292 13.54 -26.21 -7.48
N ASP A 293 12.35 -25.73 -7.11
CA ASP A 293 11.19 -26.46 -6.57
C ASP A 293 10.61 -25.86 -5.28
N ASN A 294 9.60 -24.99 -5.44
CA ASN A 294 8.33 -25.13 -4.71
C ASN A 294 7.20 -24.18 -5.13
N PHE A 295 7.38 -23.31 -6.12
CA PHE A 295 6.31 -22.39 -6.56
C PHE A 295 6.05 -22.38 -8.07
N THR A 296 6.59 -23.33 -8.82
CA THR A 296 6.45 -23.46 -10.28
C THR A 296 5.04 -23.89 -10.75
N ASN A 297 4.03 -23.81 -9.89
CA ASN A 297 2.65 -24.13 -10.22
C ASN A 297 1.71 -23.01 -9.77
N ILE A 298 1.86 -21.83 -10.37
CA ILE A 298 0.90 -20.73 -10.27
C ILE A 298 0.59 -20.31 -11.71
N GLY A 299 -0.49 -20.86 -12.28
CA GLY A 299 -0.95 -20.49 -13.62
C GLY A 299 -1.68 -21.55 -14.46
N ALA A 300 -2.03 -22.72 -13.92
CA ALA A 300 -2.83 -23.71 -14.64
C ALA A 300 -3.91 -24.35 -13.76
N MET A 301 -5.06 -23.67 -13.67
CA MET A 301 -6.43 -24.23 -13.80
C MET A 301 -7.48 -23.15 -13.62
#